data_AF-A0A202E354-F1
#
_entry.id   AF-A0A202E354-F1
#
_cell.length_a   1.000
_cell.length_b   1.000
_cell.length_c   1.000
_cell.angle_alpha   90.00
_cell.angle_beta   90.00
_cell.angle_gamma   90.00
#
_symmetry.space_group_name_H-M   'P 1'
#
loop_
_entity.id
_entity.type
_entity.pdbx_description
1 polymer ?
#
loop_
_entity_poly.entity_id
_entity_poly.type
_entity_poly.pdbx_seq_one_letter_code
_entity_poly.pdbx_strand_id
1 'polypeptide(L)'
;MENQKRKNDRLQQQLAFIREIDKIKGIFRQTYLLDESRKENDAEHSWHLAMMAMLLSEHAEVAEIDVCHTIRMVLIHDLVEIDAGDTYCYDDEGNADKEAREQQAATRIFSLLPEGQCREIRA
;
A
#
# COMPACT_ATOMS: atom_id res chain seq x y z
N MET A 1 -14.73 32.28 -4.24
CA MET A 1 -13.48 31.99 -4.99
C MET A 1 -12.54 31.09 -4.18
N GLU A 2 -12.29 31.39 -2.91
CA GLU A 2 -11.40 30.62 -2.03
C GLU A 2 -11.80 29.15 -1.83
N ASN A 3 -13.11 28.86 -1.74
CA ASN A 3 -13.61 27.48 -1.65
C ASN A 3 -13.36 26.65 -2.92
N GLN A 4 -13.37 27.29 -4.09
CA GLN A 4 -13.09 26.62 -5.36
C GLN A 4 -11.59 26.36 -5.51
N LYS A 5 -10.74 27.29 -5.05
CA LYS A 5 -9.29 27.12 -4.98
C LYS A 5 -8.91 25.95 -4.06
N ARG A 6 -9.44 25.92 -2.83
CA ARG A 6 -9.22 24.81 -1.88
C ARG A 6 -9.67 23.45 -2.40
N LYS A 7 -10.81 23.38 -3.10
CA LYS A 7 -11.27 22.14 -3.76
C LYS A 7 -10.32 21.69 -4.86
N ASN A 8 -9.79 22.63 -5.65
CA ASN A 8 -8.82 22.33 -6.69
C ASN A 8 -7.51 21.79 -6.06
N ASP A 9 -7.01 22.44 -5.02
CA ASP A 9 -5.78 22.01 -4.32
C ASP A 9 -5.92 20.60 -3.74
N ARG A 10 -7.07 20.28 -3.12
CA ARG A 10 -7.37 18.92 -2.63
C ARG A 10 -7.33 17.88 -3.75
N LEU A 11 -7.98 18.16 -4.88
CA LEU A 11 -8.02 17.23 -6.01
C LEU A 11 -6.62 17.03 -6.61
N GLN A 12 -5.81 18.10 -6.73
CA GLN A 12 -4.45 17.99 -7.25
C GLN A 12 -3.57 17.10 -6.35
N GLN A 13 -3.68 17.23 -5.03
CA GLN A 13 -3.00 16.34 -4.07
C GLN A 13 -3.40 14.87 -4.26
N GLN A 14 -4.70 14.61 -4.40
CA GLN A 14 -5.21 13.26 -4.64
C GLN A 14 -4.71 12.68 -5.96
N LEU A 15 -4.72 13.46 -7.05
CA LEU A 15 -4.21 13.03 -8.35
C LEU A 15 -2.69 12.81 -8.31
N ALA A 16 -1.95 13.63 -7.58
CA ALA A 16 -0.51 13.45 -7.37
C ALA A 16 -0.23 12.13 -6.64
N PHE A 17 -0.99 11.82 -5.58
CA PHE A 17 -0.89 10.54 -4.89
C PHE A 17 -1.24 9.36 -5.81
N ILE A 18 -2.37 9.42 -6.53
CA ILE A 18 -2.79 8.37 -7.46
C ILE A 18 -1.72 8.10 -8.53
N ARG A 19 -1.08 9.15 -9.05
CA ARG A 19 0.02 9.01 -10.00
C ARG A 19 1.27 8.41 -9.35
N GLU A 20 1.57 8.78 -8.12
CA GLU A 20 2.76 8.28 -7.41
C GLU A 20 2.66 6.78 -7.14
N ILE A 21 1.50 6.31 -6.68
CA ILE A 21 1.32 4.90 -6.32
C ILE A 21 1.32 3.95 -7.54
N ASP A 22 1.22 4.46 -8.76
CA ASP A 22 1.37 3.64 -9.98
C ASP A 22 2.74 2.91 -10.02
N LYS A 23 3.77 3.51 -9.39
CA LYS A 23 5.11 2.95 -9.28
C LYS A 23 5.16 1.60 -8.57
N ILE A 24 4.18 1.27 -7.73
CA ILE A 24 4.13 -0.01 -7.02
C ILE A 24 4.11 -1.21 -7.98
N LYS A 25 3.60 -1.03 -9.20
CA LYS A 25 3.60 -2.05 -10.26
C LYS A 25 5.01 -2.41 -10.75
N GLY A 26 6.01 -1.59 -10.43
CA GLY A 26 7.41 -1.81 -10.77
C GLY A 26 8.24 -2.46 -9.65
N ILE A 27 7.66 -2.70 -8.47
CA ILE A 27 8.34 -3.37 -7.35
C ILE A 27 7.99 -4.85 -7.41
N PHE A 28 9.01 -5.71 -7.44
CA PHE A 28 8.87 -7.16 -7.65
C PHE A 28 9.32 -7.94 -6.43
N ARG A 29 8.54 -8.96 -6.10
CA ARG A 29 8.71 -9.87 -4.97
C ARG A 29 9.59 -11.05 -5.34
N GLN A 30 10.01 -11.83 -4.34
CA GLN A 30 10.63 -13.14 -4.61
C GLN A 30 9.63 -14.20 -5.08
N THR A 31 8.35 -14.04 -4.73
CA THR A 31 7.26 -14.95 -5.10
C THR A 31 7.10 -15.00 -6.62
N TYR A 32 6.91 -16.21 -7.17
CA TYR A 32 6.54 -16.39 -8.58
C TYR A 32 5.03 -16.46 -8.74
N LEU A 33 4.54 -16.11 -9.92
CA LEU A 33 3.20 -16.49 -10.33
C LEU A 33 3.04 -18.02 -10.31
N LEU A 34 1.79 -18.49 -10.24
CA LEU A 34 1.49 -19.93 -10.18
C LEU A 34 1.95 -20.72 -11.43
N ASP A 35 2.10 -20.04 -12.56
CA ASP A 35 2.62 -20.63 -13.80
C ASP A 35 4.15 -20.50 -13.94
N GLU A 36 4.82 -19.97 -12.91
CA GLU A 36 6.26 -19.76 -12.82
C GLU A 36 6.84 -18.84 -13.92
N SER A 37 6.00 -18.14 -14.68
CA SER A 37 6.41 -17.36 -15.86
C SER A 37 7.25 -16.13 -15.50
N ARG A 38 7.00 -15.53 -14.33
CA ARG A 38 7.71 -14.36 -13.79
C ARG A 38 7.48 -14.23 -12.29
N LYS A 39 8.23 -13.31 -11.69
CA LYS A 39 8.00 -12.84 -10.33
C LYS A 39 6.74 -11.98 -10.22
N GLU A 40 6.09 -12.08 -9.07
CA GLU A 40 4.96 -11.26 -8.65
C GLU A 40 5.41 -9.80 -8.38
N ASN A 41 4.55 -8.81 -8.62
CA ASN A 41 4.72 -7.42 -8.17
C ASN A 41 3.78 -7.08 -7.01
N ASP A 42 4.08 -6.02 -6.26
CA ASP A 42 3.32 -5.71 -5.03
C ASP A 42 1.87 -5.24 -5.31
N ALA A 43 1.61 -4.70 -6.50
CA ALA A 43 0.27 -4.29 -6.89
C ALA A 43 -0.66 -5.49 -7.06
N GLU A 44 -0.19 -6.52 -7.78
CA GLU A 44 -0.95 -7.76 -7.98
C GLU A 44 -1.02 -8.60 -6.70
N HIS A 45 0.04 -8.56 -5.87
CA HIS A 45 0.03 -9.15 -4.53
C HIS A 45 -1.08 -8.56 -3.65
N SER A 46 -1.12 -7.24 -3.53
CA SER A 46 -2.13 -6.51 -2.74
C SER A 46 -3.55 -6.75 -3.26
N TRP A 47 -3.73 -6.80 -4.59
CA TRP A 47 -5.01 -7.17 -5.19
C TRP A 47 -5.44 -8.59 -4.81
N HIS A 48 -4.53 -9.56 -4.92
CA HIS A 48 -4.83 -10.96 -4.61
C HIS A 48 -5.16 -11.14 -3.13
N LEU A 49 -4.42 -10.47 -2.24
CA LEU A 49 -4.68 -10.46 -0.81
C LEU A 49 -6.03 -9.79 -0.46
N ALA A 50 -6.43 -8.73 -1.16
CA ALA A 50 -7.76 -8.13 -1.00
C ALA A 50 -8.88 -9.10 -1.39
N MET A 51 -8.70 -9.86 -2.46
CA MET A 51 -9.64 -10.92 -2.85
C MET A 51 -9.72 -12.03 -1.79
N MET A 52 -8.58 -12.42 -1.22
CA MET A 52 -8.54 -13.38 -0.11
C MET A 52 -9.27 -12.84 1.12
N ALA A 53 -9.06 -11.58 1.51
CA ALA A 53 -9.74 -10.97 2.65
C ALA A 53 -11.27 -10.97 2.47
N MET A 54 -11.76 -10.72 1.26
CA MET A 54 -13.19 -10.82 0.94
C MET A 54 -13.73 -12.23 1.10
N LEU A 55 -13.05 -13.21 0.48
CA LEU A 55 -13.57 -14.58 0.35
C LEU A 55 -13.35 -15.44 1.60
N LEU A 56 -12.24 -15.24 2.31
CA LEU A 56 -11.82 -16.08 3.43
C LEU A 56 -12.19 -15.48 4.80
N SER A 57 -12.91 -14.37 4.82
CA SER A 57 -13.35 -13.67 6.03
C SER A 57 -14.11 -14.57 7.01
N GLU A 58 -14.89 -15.52 6.51
CA GLU A 58 -15.63 -16.50 7.32
C GLU A 58 -14.74 -17.49 8.09
N HIS A 59 -13.45 -17.57 7.74
CA HIS A 59 -12.48 -18.43 8.40
C HIS A 59 -11.64 -17.71 9.46
N ALA A 60 -11.88 -16.42 9.69
CA ALA A 60 -11.16 -15.67 10.72
C ALA A 60 -11.53 -16.20 12.13
N GLU A 61 -10.52 -16.47 12.97
CA GLU A 61 -10.71 -16.98 14.34
C GLU A 61 -11.23 -15.91 15.31
N VAL A 62 -11.13 -14.64 14.94
CA VAL A 62 -11.61 -13.51 15.74
C VAL A 62 -13.10 -13.25 15.46
N ALA A 63 -13.78 -12.61 16.42
CA ALA A 63 -15.12 -12.09 16.18
C ALA A 63 -15.15 -11.18 14.94
N GLU A 64 -16.30 -11.11 14.27
CA GLU A 64 -16.59 -10.40 13.02
C GLU A 64 -15.52 -9.37 12.58
N ILE A 65 -14.82 -9.68 11.50
CA ILE A 65 -13.84 -8.77 10.91
C ILE A 65 -14.55 -7.70 10.07
N ASP A 66 -14.10 -6.45 10.15
CA ASP A 66 -14.49 -5.42 9.18
C ASP A 66 -13.75 -5.66 7.86
N VAL A 67 -14.41 -6.39 6.95
CA VAL A 67 -13.87 -6.75 5.64
C VAL A 67 -13.52 -5.51 4.82
N CYS A 68 -14.34 -4.45 4.87
CA CYS A 68 -14.08 -3.22 4.11
C CYS A 68 -12.83 -2.49 4.62
N HIS A 69 -12.67 -2.41 5.94
CA HIS A 69 -11.46 -1.88 6.57
C HIS A 69 -10.24 -2.72 6.19
N THR A 70 -10.36 -4.05 6.25
CA THR A 70 -9.27 -4.98 5.92
C THR A 70 -8.82 -4.84 4.47
N ILE A 71 -9.75 -4.78 3.51
CA ILE A 71 -9.45 -4.53 2.09
C ILE A 71 -8.69 -3.20 1.94
N ARG A 72 -9.15 -2.14 2.61
CA ARG A 72 -8.49 -0.83 2.53
C ARG A 72 -7.05 -0.92 3.04
N MET A 73 -6.82 -1.59 4.17
CA MET A 73 -5.50 -1.78 4.76
C MET A 73 -4.55 -2.53 3.81
N VAL A 74 -4.98 -3.67 3.27
CA VAL A 74 -4.11 -4.48 2.39
C VAL A 74 -3.84 -3.80 1.05
N LEU A 75 -4.75 -2.96 0.54
CA LEU A 75 -4.50 -2.21 -0.70
C LEU A 75 -3.44 -1.11 -0.53
N ILE A 76 -3.11 -0.69 0.70
CA ILE A 76 -2.13 0.37 0.96
C ILE A 76 -0.85 -0.13 1.65
N HIS A 77 -0.83 -1.35 2.18
CA HIS A 77 0.21 -1.80 3.12
C HIS A 77 1.62 -1.75 2.53
N ASP A 78 1.79 -2.18 1.27
CA ASP A 78 3.08 -2.21 0.58
C ASP A 78 3.39 -0.92 -0.20
N LEU A 79 2.57 0.13 -0.12
CA LEU A 79 2.87 1.37 -0.86
C LEU A 79 4.18 2.02 -0.43
N VAL A 80 4.65 1.74 0.78
CA VAL A 80 5.97 2.18 1.29
C VAL A 80 7.13 1.55 0.52
N GLU A 81 6.92 0.38 -0.10
CA GLU A 81 7.93 -0.35 -0.88
C GLU A 81 8.29 0.36 -2.19
N ILE A 82 7.51 1.37 -2.61
CA ILE A 82 7.87 2.26 -3.75
C ILE A 82 9.25 2.91 -3.55
N ASP A 83 9.57 3.29 -2.31
CA ASP A 83 10.88 3.85 -1.97
C ASP A 83 11.75 2.88 -1.18
N ALA A 84 11.15 2.08 -0.31
CA ALA A 84 11.89 1.16 0.53
C ALA A 84 12.41 -0.05 -0.25
N GLY A 85 11.70 -0.47 -1.30
CA GLY A 85 11.88 -1.76 -1.97
C GLY A 85 11.32 -2.93 -1.16
N ASP A 86 10.85 -3.97 -1.85
CA ASP A 86 10.45 -5.25 -1.25
C ASP A 86 11.63 -5.85 -0.48
N THR A 87 11.41 -6.14 0.79
CA THR A 87 12.40 -6.80 1.65
C THR A 87 11.94 -8.21 1.95
N TYR A 88 12.66 -9.19 1.39
CA TYR A 88 12.29 -10.60 1.54
C TYR A 88 12.28 -11.01 3.02
N CYS A 89 11.26 -11.77 3.42
CA CYS A 89 11.02 -12.11 4.83
C CYS A 89 12.15 -12.94 5.48
N TYR A 90 13.02 -13.57 4.69
CA TYR A 90 14.18 -14.34 5.17
C TYR A 90 15.53 -13.67 4.86
N ASP A 91 15.54 -12.39 4.48
CA ASP A 91 16.75 -11.61 4.26
C ASP A 91 17.14 -10.84 5.54
N ASP A 92 17.96 -11.46 6.37
CA ASP A 92 18.39 -10.87 7.64
C ASP A 92 19.15 -9.53 7.46
N GLU A 93 19.93 -9.41 6.37
CA GLU A 93 20.68 -8.18 6.08
C GLU A 93 19.74 -7.08 5.60
N GLY A 94 18.83 -7.40 4.66
CA GLY A 94 17.81 -6.47 4.17
C GLY A 94 16.85 -5.98 5.25
N ASN A 95 16.58 -6.80 6.28
CA ASN A 95 15.70 -6.40 7.38
C ASN A 95 16.34 -5.41 8.35
N ALA A 96 17.67 -5.26 8.37
CA ALA A 96 18.38 -4.46 9.36
C ALA A 96 17.99 -2.97 9.37
N ASP A 97 17.66 -2.40 8.20
CA ASP A 97 17.27 -1.00 8.03
C ASP A 97 15.84 -0.82 7.50
N LYS A 98 15.08 -1.93 7.37
CA LYS A 98 13.74 -1.97 6.77
C LYS A 98 12.79 -0.97 7.39
N GLU A 99 12.64 -1.00 8.72
CA GLU A 99 11.73 -0.11 9.44
C GLU A 99 12.03 1.37 9.17
N ALA A 100 13.32 1.73 9.15
CA ALA A 100 13.74 3.11 8.90
C ALA A 100 13.45 3.55 7.47
N ARG A 101 13.65 2.67 6.47
CA ARG A 101 13.31 2.92 5.07
C ARG A 101 11.80 3.08 4.88
N GLU A 102 11.02 2.14 5.41
CA GLU A 102 9.56 2.15 5.30
C GLU A 102 8.94 3.38 5.97
N GLN A 103 9.44 3.79 7.13
CA GLN A 103 8.93 4.98 7.82
C GLN A 103 9.23 6.29 7.07
N GLN A 104 10.39 6.37 6.41
CA GLN A 104 10.73 7.49 5.53
C GLN A 104 9.83 7.51 4.29
N ALA A 105 9.63 6.35 3.67
CA ALA A 105 8.74 6.18 2.53
C ALA A 105 7.30 6.58 2.88
N ALA A 106 6.76 6.06 3.99
CA ALA A 106 5.43 6.40 4.49
C ALA A 106 5.28 7.91 4.70
N THR A 107 6.29 8.56 5.28
CA THR A 107 6.28 10.00 5.51
C THR A 107 6.23 10.76 4.20
N ARG A 108 7.03 10.38 3.20
CA ARG A 108 7.04 11.06 1.88
C ARG A 108 5.75 10.79 1.11
N ILE A 109 5.40 9.52 0.91
CA ILE A 109 4.32 9.09 0.02
C ILE A 109 2.96 9.55 0.55
N PHE A 110 2.64 9.28 1.82
CA PHE A 110 1.33 9.65 2.36
C PHE A 110 1.19 11.15 2.60
N SER A 111 2.29 11.92 2.69
CA SER A 111 2.21 13.39 2.77
C SER A 111 1.71 14.06 1.48
N LEU A 112 1.68 13.32 0.36
CA LEU A 112 1.08 13.81 -0.90
C LEU A 112 -0.44 13.96 -0.79
N LEU A 113 -1.07 13.21 0.11
CA LEU A 113 -2.52 13.28 0.34
C LEU A 113 -2.90 14.56 1.10
N PRO A 114 -4.15 15.02 0.93
CA PRO A 114 -4.73 16.00 1.84
C PRO A 114 -4.64 15.52 3.30
N GLU A 115 -4.36 16.43 4.23
CA GLU A 115 -4.05 16.16 5.63
C GLU A 115 -5.02 15.18 6.32
N GLY A 116 -6.33 15.32 6.08
CA GLY A 116 -7.34 14.40 6.62
C GLY A 116 -7.21 12.96 6.12
N GLN A 117 -6.92 12.77 4.83
CA GLN A 117 -6.73 11.44 4.24
C GLN A 117 -5.37 10.84 4.65
N CYS A 118 -4.33 11.68 4.73
CA CYS A 118 -3.03 11.27 5.24
C CYS A 118 -3.14 10.70 6.66
N ARG A 119 -3.84 11.39 7.56
CA ARG A 119 -4.08 10.89 8.93
C ARG A 119 -4.85 9.58 8.94
N GLU A 120 -5.90 9.45 8.14
CA GLU A 120 -6.75 8.26 8.11
C GLU A 120 -6.02 7.02 7.54
N ILE A 121 -5.11 7.21 6.60
CA ILE A 121 -4.31 6.13 6.00
C ILE A 121 -3.14 5.70 6.90
N ARG A 122 -2.68 6.58 7.80
CA ARG A 122 -1.58 6.31 8.74
C ARG A 122 -2.05 5.88 10.14
N ALA A 123 -3.35 5.86 10.39
CA ALA A 123 -3.94 5.46 11.67
C ALA A 123 -4.08 3.93 11.72
#